data_AF-A0A3C1Y219-F1
#
_entry.id   AF-A0A3C1Y219-F1
#
_cell.length_a   1.000
_cell.length_b   1.000
_cell.length_c   1.000
_cell.angle_alpha   90.00
_cell.angle_beta   90.00
_cell.angle_gamma   90.00
#
_symmetry.space_group_name_H-M   'P 1'
#
loop_
_entity.id
_entity.type
_entity.pdbx_description
1 polymer ?
#
loop_
_entity_poly.entity_id
_entity_poly.type
_entity_poly.pdbx_seq_one_letter_code
_entity_poly.pdbx_strand_id
1 'polypeptide(L)'
;MSTGAGTTTPVSSGLSRLAPSDQSVLCSAICKCQATPGIGKDGRKLNQVCVSSRLKELDKLLSGRSPYKPEVNYDMTQEPPEPVMDSEDDTQPHSWLRGWIDKYWGDPDKGRPAWKPNRGYVRRPDVVIVNDPMSSPTQDNIRMVVEIKFPNDDLGDGQLEAYVRIAGSFDKTVLLESSECDCNRVEESERKAEELDKYAVPASQALYTLLRMYLRGRLPPLPGGVPAPAPAVP
;
A
#
# COMPACT_ATOMS: atom_id res chain seq x y z
N MET A 1 26.64 43.81 10.95
CA MET A 1 25.84 42.59 11.17
C MET A 1 25.27 42.20 9.82
N SER A 2 25.82 41.16 9.18
CA SER A 2 25.37 40.72 7.85
C SER A 2 24.44 39.52 8.03
N THR A 3 23.14 39.74 7.81
CA THR A 3 22.12 38.69 7.82
C THR A 3 22.18 37.96 6.48
N GLY A 4 22.83 36.80 6.44
CA GLY A 4 22.81 35.92 5.28
C GLY A 4 21.42 35.30 5.13
N ALA A 5 20.76 35.56 3.99
CA ALA A 5 19.56 34.85 3.60
C ALA A 5 19.94 33.41 3.24
N GLY A 6 19.53 32.46 4.07
CA GLY A 6 19.65 31.03 3.77
C GLY A 6 18.65 30.66 2.68
N THR A 7 19.14 30.38 1.48
CA THR A 7 18.35 29.75 0.42
C THR A 7 18.17 28.28 0.78
N THR A 8 17.01 27.90 1.30
CA THR A 8 16.65 26.49 1.48
C THR A 8 16.32 25.92 0.10
N THR A 9 17.20 25.09 -0.45
CA THR A 9 16.89 24.25 -1.61
C THR A 9 15.70 23.36 -1.21
N PRO A 10 14.58 23.36 -1.97
CA PRO A 10 13.49 22.43 -1.70
C PRO A 10 14.04 21.01 -1.92
N VAL A 11 14.23 20.29 -0.81
CA VAL A 11 14.47 18.85 -0.87
C VAL A 11 13.23 18.27 -1.55
N SER A 12 13.41 17.60 -2.70
CA SER A 12 12.29 16.93 -3.37
C SER A 12 11.63 16.00 -2.37
N SER A 13 10.36 16.22 -2.05
CA SER A 13 9.61 15.40 -1.11
C SER A 13 9.63 13.95 -1.58
N GLY A 14 9.84 12.98 -0.68
CA GLY A 14 9.83 11.56 -1.03
C GLY A 14 8.52 11.15 -1.70
N LEU A 15 7.41 11.76 -1.29
CA LEU A 15 6.09 11.60 -1.86
C LEU A 15 6.05 11.93 -3.36
N SER A 16 6.76 12.97 -3.81
CA SER A 16 6.77 13.40 -5.22
C SER A 16 7.38 12.37 -6.18
N ARG A 17 8.16 11.42 -5.65
CA ARG A 17 8.79 10.33 -6.41
C ARG A 17 7.87 9.12 -6.59
N LEU A 18 6.77 9.05 -5.86
CA LEU A 18 5.79 7.97 -5.95
C LEU A 18 4.74 8.27 -7.02
N ALA A 19 4.18 7.25 -7.66
CA ALA A 19 3.06 7.45 -8.58
C ALA A 19 1.83 7.94 -7.80
N PRO A 20 0.92 8.74 -8.40
CA PRO A 20 -0.24 9.27 -7.69
C PRO A 20 -1.12 8.21 -7.01
N SER A 21 -1.22 7.01 -7.60
CA SER A 21 -1.92 5.86 -7.00
C SER A 21 -1.24 5.37 -5.72
N ASP A 22 0.09 5.30 -5.72
CA ASP A 22 0.86 4.85 -4.56
C ASP A 22 0.81 5.89 -3.44
N GLN A 23 0.92 7.18 -3.81
CA GLN A 23 0.74 8.29 -2.89
C GLN A 23 -0.62 8.18 -2.19
N SER A 24 -1.69 7.96 -2.95
CA SER A 24 -3.05 7.84 -2.41
C SER A 24 -3.19 6.68 -1.42
N VAL A 25 -2.67 5.49 -1.76
CA VAL A 25 -2.78 4.30 -0.90
C VAL A 25 -1.94 4.45 0.37
N LEU A 26 -0.69 4.88 0.23
CA LEU A 26 0.20 5.03 1.38
C LEU A 26 -0.26 6.18 2.29
N CYS A 27 -0.67 7.32 1.74
CA CYS A 27 -1.16 8.43 2.56
C CYS A 27 -2.50 8.13 3.23
N SER A 28 -3.41 7.38 2.60
CA SER A 28 -4.63 6.90 3.29
C SER A 28 -4.27 6.06 4.52
N ALA A 29 -3.36 5.09 4.38
CA ALA A 29 -2.92 4.27 5.50
C ALA A 29 -2.20 5.09 6.58
N ILE A 30 -1.27 5.97 6.20
CA ILE A 30 -0.51 6.83 7.10
C ILE A 30 -1.44 7.75 7.89
N CYS A 31 -2.32 8.50 7.21
CA CYS A 31 -3.21 9.46 7.85
C CYS A 31 -4.17 8.78 8.83
N LYS A 32 -4.73 7.63 8.44
CA LYS A 32 -5.58 6.86 9.34
C LYS A 32 -4.84 6.40 10.59
N CYS A 33 -3.58 6.01 10.43
CA CYS A 33 -2.73 5.58 11.54
C CYS A 33 -2.19 6.73 12.40
N GLN A 34 -2.05 7.94 11.86
CA GLN A 34 -1.75 9.13 12.64
C GLN A 34 -2.94 9.55 13.51
N ALA A 35 -4.16 9.48 12.97
CA ALA A 35 -5.38 9.86 13.67
C ALA A 35 -5.75 8.86 14.78
N THR A 36 -5.66 7.56 14.48
CA THR A 36 -6.03 6.48 15.41
C THR A 36 -4.93 5.43 15.52
N PRO A 37 -3.79 5.77 16.14
CA PRO A 37 -2.70 4.82 16.30
C PRO A 37 -3.05 3.74 17.33
N GLY A 38 -2.56 2.52 17.11
CA GLY A 38 -2.48 1.53 18.18
C GLY A 38 -1.57 2.05 19.31
N ILE A 39 -1.83 1.68 20.56
CA ILE A 39 -1.03 2.09 21.71
C ILE A 39 -0.31 0.88 22.29
N GLY A 40 1.01 0.98 22.41
CA GLY A 40 1.85 -0.04 23.02
C GLY A 40 1.64 -0.16 24.53
N LYS A 41 2.15 -1.24 25.12
CA LYS A 41 2.08 -1.46 26.59
C LYS A 41 2.77 -0.34 27.39
N ASP A 42 3.73 0.32 26.76
CA ASP A 42 4.53 1.46 27.24
C ASP A 42 3.92 2.82 26.87
N GLY A 43 2.72 2.86 26.29
CA GLY A 43 2.03 4.09 25.91
C GLY A 43 2.50 4.71 24.59
N ARG A 44 3.50 4.12 23.92
CA ARG A 44 3.99 4.64 22.63
C ARG A 44 2.95 4.43 21.52
N LYS A 45 2.91 5.34 20.56
CA LYS A 45 2.10 5.22 19.35
C LYS A 45 2.72 4.18 18.41
N LEU A 46 1.92 3.22 17.95
CA LEU A 46 2.34 2.12 17.08
C LEU A 46 1.97 2.40 15.62
N ASN A 47 2.37 3.57 15.11
CA ASN A 47 1.96 4.04 13.77
C ASN A 47 2.42 3.10 12.66
N GLN A 48 3.70 2.68 12.66
CA GLN A 48 4.25 1.74 11.68
C GLN A 48 3.52 0.39 11.71
N VAL A 49 3.24 -0.14 12.92
CA VAL A 49 2.48 -1.38 13.06
C VAL A 49 1.06 -1.23 12.49
N CYS A 50 0.42 -0.09 12.71
CA CYS A 50 -0.89 0.21 12.13
C CYS A 50 -0.83 0.24 10.59
N VAL A 51 0.15 0.93 9.99
CA VAL A 51 0.30 1.01 8.53
C VAL A 51 0.55 -0.37 7.93
N SER A 52 1.52 -1.12 8.48
CA SER A 52 1.81 -2.49 8.05
C SER A 52 0.56 -3.38 8.14
N SER A 53 -0.18 -3.30 9.24
CA SER A 53 -1.40 -4.10 9.42
C SER A 53 -2.47 -3.79 8.38
N ARG A 54 -2.67 -2.51 8.04
CA ARG A 54 -3.62 -2.09 6.99
C ARG A 54 -3.23 -2.58 5.61
N LEU A 55 -1.94 -2.48 5.27
CA LEU A 55 -1.45 -2.97 3.97
C LEU A 55 -1.49 -4.50 3.88
N LYS A 56 -1.24 -5.21 4.99
CA LYS A 56 -1.43 -6.67 5.06
C LYS A 56 -2.89 -7.06 4.89
N GLU A 57 -3.81 -6.32 5.49
CA GLU A 57 -5.25 -6.54 5.31
C GLU A 57 -5.68 -6.30 3.86
N LEU A 58 -5.18 -5.23 3.22
CA LEU A 58 -5.38 -4.98 1.79
C LEU A 58 -4.85 -6.13 0.93
N ASP A 59 -3.62 -6.59 1.16
CA ASP A 59 -3.04 -7.71 0.39
C ASP A 59 -3.84 -9.00 0.60
N LYS A 60 -4.28 -9.28 1.83
CA LYS A 60 -5.16 -10.41 2.14
C LYS A 60 -6.51 -10.31 1.43
N LEU A 61 -7.14 -9.14 1.40
CA LEU A 61 -8.41 -8.91 0.69
C LEU A 61 -8.26 -9.12 -0.82
N LEU A 62 -7.08 -8.84 -1.35
CA LEU A 62 -6.73 -9.07 -2.75
C LEU A 62 -6.13 -10.47 -2.99
N SER A 63 -6.21 -11.38 -2.03
CA SER A 63 -5.65 -12.74 -2.12
C SER A 63 -4.18 -12.75 -2.53
N GLY A 64 -3.40 -11.87 -1.92
CA GLY A 64 -1.97 -11.72 -2.18
C GLY A 64 -1.61 -10.94 -3.43
N ARG A 65 -2.58 -10.26 -4.06
CA ARG A 65 -2.38 -9.54 -5.31
C ARG A 65 -2.25 -8.02 -5.15
N SER A 66 -2.03 -7.53 -3.92
CA SER A 66 -1.67 -6.13 -3.74
C SER A 66 -0.25 -5.91 -4.28
N PRO A 67 0.00 -4.83 -5.03
CA PRO A 67 1.37 -4.46 -5.39
C PRO A 67 2.16 -3.93 -4.18
N TYR A 68 1.50 -3.63 -3.07
CA TYR A 68 2.11 -3.14 -1.84
C TYR A 68 2.37 -4.32 -0.90
N LYS A 69 3.64 -4.74 -0.80
CA LYS A 69 4.12 -5.86 0.02
C LYS A 69 4.75 -5.32 1.32
N PRO A 70 4.02 -5.29 2.44
CA PRO A 70 4.53 -4.75 3.69
C PRO A 70 5.47 -5.73 4.40
N GLU A 71 6.52 -5.20 5.03
CA GLU A 71 7.42 -5.95 5.92
C GLU A 71 8.04 -7.23 5.31
N VAL A 72 8.42 -7.18 4.03
CA VAL A 72 9.19 -8.26 3.38
C VAL A 72 10.59 -8.33 3.97
N ASN A 73 11.01 -9.50 4.45
CA ASN A 73 12.40 -9.70 4.89
C ASN A 73 13.28 -10.02 3.67
N TYR A 74 14.49 -9.47 3.62
CA TYR A 74 15.48 -9.78 2.60
C TYR A 74 16.74 -10.37 3.22
N ASP A 75 17.24 -11.44 2.63
CA ASP A 75 18.57 -11.96 2.88
C ASP A 75 19.61 -11.11 2.15
N MET A 76 20.32 -10.29 2.92
CA MET A 76 21.33 -9.34 2.44
C MET A 76 22.67 -9.98 2.10
N THR A 77 22.82 -11.28 2.35
CA THR A 77 24.05 -12.04 2.06
C THR A 77 24.13 -12.51 0.61
N GLN A 78 23.00 -12.45 -0.10
CA GLN A 78 22.87 -12.80 -1.50
C GLN A 78 23.07 -11.56 -2.39
N GLU A 79 23.41 -11.79 -3.67
CA GLU A 79 23.55 -10.74 -4.68
C GLU A 79 22.79 -11.15 -5.96
N PRO A 80 21.64 -10.50 -6.27
CA PRO A 80 20.98 -9.44 -5.49
C PRO A 80 20.41 -9.97 -4.14
N PRO A 81 20.09 -9.08 -3.17
CA PRO A 81 19.40 -9.48 -1.94
C PRO A 81 18.10 -10.24 -2.23
N GLU A 82 17.92 -11.40 -1.59
CA GLU A 82 16.80 -12.30 -1.90
C GLU A 82 15.63 -12.09 -0.94
N PRO A 83 14.38 -11.95 -1.42
CA PRO A 83 13.21 -11.87 -0.55
C PRO A 83 12.92 -13.21 0.12
N VAL A 84 12.55 -13.15 1.40
CA VAL A 84 12.16 -14.30 2.22
C VAL A 84 10.64 -14.44 2.15
N MET A 85 10.21 -15.27 1.22
CA MET A 85 8.80 -15.51 0.90
C MET A 85 8.28 -16.82 1.50
N ASP A 86 6.95 -16.98 1.51
CA ASP A 86 6.31 -18.24 1.86
C ASP A 86 6.66 -19.32 0.82
N SER A 87 6.80 -20.57 1.27
CA SER A 87 7.18 -21.68 0.38
C SER A 87 6.03 -22.21 -0.47
N GLU A 88 4.77 -21.98 -0.05
CA GLU A 88 3.57 -22.40 -0.77
C GLU A 88 3.05 -21.29 -1.71
N ASP A 89 3.32 -20.03 -1.37
CA ASP A 89 2.92 -18.84 -2.12
C ASP A 89 4.03 -17.78 -2.13
N ASP A 90 4.78 -17.72 -3.23
CA ASP A 90 5.92 -16.80 -3.37
C ASP A 90 5.51 -15.33 -3.55
N THR A 91 4.22 -15.02 -3.61
CA THR A 91 3.68 -13.66 -3.58
C THR A 91 3.48 -13.13 -2.16
N GLN A 92 3.59 -14.01 -1.15
CA GLN A 92 3.36 -13.71 0.25
C GLN A 92 4.67 -13.71 1.05
N PRO A 93 4.94 -12.66 1.86
CA PRO A 93 6.10 -12.67 2.74
C PRO A 93 6.02 -13.79 3.77
N HIS A 94 7.15 -14.41 4.10
CA HIS A 94 7.16 -15.46 5.12
C HIS A 94 6.75 -14.88 6.49
N SER A 95 5.69 -15.42 7.08
CA SER A 95 5.08 -14.89 8.31
C SER A 95 5.96 -15.03 9.55
N TRP A 96 6.87 -16.02 9.58
CA TRP A 96 7.71 -16.32 10.74
C TRP A 96 9.22 -16.40 10.42
N LEU A 97 9.90 -15.25 10.43
CA LEU A 97 11.33 -15.17 10.09
C LEU A 97 12.22 -16.09 10.91
N ARG A 98 11.94 -16.28 12.21
CA ARG A 98 12.79 -17.13 13.07
C ARG A 98 12.77 -18.60 12.62
N GLY A 99 11.59 -19.13 12.32
CA GLY A 99 11.48 -20.49 11.77
C GLY A 99 12.15 -20.63 10.41
N TRP A 100 12.08 -19.58 9.57
CA TRP A 100 12.79 -19.57 8.30
C TRP A 100 14.31 -19.63 8.49
N ILE A 101 14.88 -18.81 9.38
CA ILE A 101 16.32 -18.83 9.69
C ILE A 101 16.73 -20.22 10.20
N ASP A 102 16.01 -20.76 11.19
CA ASP A 102 16.35 -22.03 11.82
C ASP A 102 16.33 -23.19 10.81
N LYS A 103 15.48 -23.10 9.76
CA LYS A 103 15.32 -24.13 8.74
C LYS A 103 16.27 -23.97 7.53
N TYR A 104 16.47 -22.74 7.05
CA TYR A 104 17.09 -22.48 5.74
C TYR A 104 18.44 -21.75 5.80
N TRP A 105 18.82 -21.17 6.94
CA TRP A 105 20.06 -20.37 7.01
C TRP A 105 21.33 -21.21 6.76
N GLY A 106 21.31 -22.47 7.18
CA GLY A 106 22.43 -23.40 7.04
C GLY A 106 22.60 -24.02 5.65
N ASP A 107 21.83 -23.60 4.66
CA ASP A 107 21.92 -24.11 3.29
C ASP A 107 23.33 -23.85 2.70
N PRO A 108 24.13 -24.90 2.40
CA PRO A 108 25.49 -24.74 1.91
C PRO A 108 25.55 -24.12 0.52
N ASP A 109 24.49 -24.28 -0.29
CA ASP A 109 24.44 -23.77 -1.66
C ASP A 109 24.31 -22.24 -1.71
N LYS A 110 23.88 -21.63 -0.59
CA LYS A 110 23.68 -20.19 -0.44
C LYS A 110 24.89 -19.44 0.09
N GLY A 111 25.96 -20.14 0.46
CA GLY A 111 27.23 -19.52 0.88
C GLY A 111 27.12 -18.55 2.08
N ARG A 112 26.10 -18.71 2.92
CA ARG A 112 25.81 -17.77 4.02
C ARG A 112 26.86 -17.87 5.14
N PRO A 113 27.20 -16.76 5.81
CA PRO A 113 27.97 -16.82 7.05
C PRO A 113 27.14 -17.48 8.16
N ALA A 114 27.82 -17.99 9.19
CA ALA A 114 27.14 -18.49 10.40
C ALA A 114 26.20 -17.42 10.98
N TRP A 115 24.95 -17.82 11.26
CA TRP A 115 23.92 -16.90 11.75
C TRP A 115 24.35 -16.21 13.04
N LYS A 116 24.23 -14.88 13.05
CA LYS A 116 24.43 -14.04 14.24
C LYS A 116 23.42 -12.89 14.18
N PRO A 117 22.69 -12.61 15.28
CA PRO A 117 21.78 -11.47 15.32
C PRO A 117 22.54 -10.15 15.18
N ASN A 118 21.84 -9.09 14.74
CA ASN A 118 22.37 -7.73 14.65
C ASN A 118 23.60 -7.55 13.74
N ARG A 119 23.75 -8.40 12.71
CA ARG A 119 24.81 -8.28 11.70
C ARG A 119 24.36 -7.62 10.40
N GLY A 120 23.09 -7.24 10.29
CA GLY A 120 22.52 -6.70 9.06
C GLY A 120 22.28 -7.76 7.97
N TYR A 121 22.36 -9.05 8.32
CA TYR A 121 22.13 -10.16 7.38
C TYR A 121 20.69 -10.22 6.86
N VAL A 122 19.74 -9.73 7.65
CA VAL A 122 18.35 -9.59 7.23
C VAL A 122 17.94 -8.13 7.39
N ARG A 123 17.25 -7.59 6.39
CA ARG A 123 16.69 -6.24 6.39
C ARG A 123 15.22 -6.29 5.97
N ARG A 124 14.41 -5.37 6.50
CA ARG A 124 12.96 -5.38 6.33
C ARG A 124 12.45 -3.96 6.12
N PRO A 125 12.30 -3.50 4.87
CA PRO A 125 11.64 -2.23 4.59
C PRO A 125 10.17 -2.26 5.01
N ASP A 126 9.61 -1.07 5.24
CA ASP A 126 8.20 -0.95 5.60
C ASP A 126 7.29 -1.43 4.47
N VAL A 127 7.55 -1.01 3.24
CA VAL A 127 6.77 -1.40 2.06
C VAL A 127 7.67 -1.61 0.85
N VAL A 128 7.49 -2.74 0.16
CA VAL A 128 8.00 -2.96 -1.19
C VAL A 128 6.85 -2.86 -2.17
N ILE A 129 6.98 -1.99 -3.16
CA ILE A 129 6.03 -1.83 -4.24
C ILE A 129 6.57 -2.60 -5.44
N VAL A 130 5.80 -3.56 -5.96
CA VAL A 130 6.19 -4.39 -7.11
C VAL A 130 5.55 -3.91 -8.42
N ASN A 131 6.14 -4.32 -9.55
CA ASN A 131 5.58 -4.12 -10.88
C ASN A 131 4.50 -5.16 -11.18
N ASP A 132 4.78 -6.44 -10.89
CA ASP A 132 3.85 -7.55 -11.00
C ASP A 132 3.52 -8.11 -9.60
N PRO A 133 2.27 -7.98 -9.12
CA PRO A 133 1.85 -8.50 -7.81
C PRO A 133 1.75 -10.03 -7.76
N MET A 134 1.80 -10.71 -8.90
CA MET A 134 1.77 -12.18 -9.00
C MET A 134 3.16 -12.80 -8.95
N SER A 135 4.21 -11.99 -8.76
CA SER A 135 5.60 -12.43 -8.74
C SER A 135 6.28 -11.98 -7.45
N SER A 136 7.27 -12.75 -7.00
CA SER A 136 8.10 -12.43 -5.83
C SER A 136 8.74 -11.03 -5.95
N PRO A 137 8.94 -10.30 -4.83
CA PRO A 137 9.52 -8.95 -4.85
C PRO A 137 11.05 -9.01 -4.98
N THR A 138 11.54 -9.66 -6.03
CA THR A 138 12.95 -9.67 -6.45
C THR A 138 13.34 -8.33 -7.08
N GLN A 139 14.63 -8.02 -7.11
CA GLN A 139 15.14 -6.69 -7.51
C GLN A 139 14.63 -6.19 -8.88
N ASP A 140 14.43 -7.09 -9.84
CA ASP A 140 13.88 -6.82 -11.16
C ASP A 140 12.37 -6.51 -11.13
N ASN A 141 11.62 -7.14 -10.24
CA ASN A 141 10.19 -6.89 -10.04
C ASN A 141 9.90 -5.70 -9.09
N ILE A 142 10.89 -5.24 -8.32
CA ILE A 142 10.72 -4.06 -7.45
C ILE A 142 10.53 -2.80 -8.30
N ARG A 143 9.40 -2.12 -8.06
CA ARG A 143 9.13 -0.76 -8.53
C ARG A 143 9.74 0.26 -7.59
N MET A 144 9.42 0.18 -6.29
CA MET A 144 9.94 1.07 -5.26
C MET A 144 10.10 0.33 -3.92
N VAL A 145 11.11 0.68 -3.14
CA VAL A 145 11.22 0.37 -1.71
C VAL A 145 10.93 1.64 -0.93
N VAL A 146 9.97 1.59 -0.02
CA VAL A 146 9.51 2.74 0.77
C VAL A 146 9.78 2.47 2.26
N GLU A 147 10.48 3.39 2.89
CA GLU A 147 10.60 3.49 4.35
C GLU A 147 9.72 4.66 4.81
N ILE A 148 8.87 4.42 5.80
CA ILE A 148 7.91 5.41 6.31
C ILE A 148 8.39 5.90 7.67
N LYS A 149 8.54 7.22 7.80
CA LYS A 149 8.93 7.86 9.06
C LYS A 149 7.79 8.65 9.69
N PHE A 150 7.62 8.44 10.99
CA PHE A 150 6.69 9.19 11.82
C PHE A 150 7.48 10.15 12.70
N PRO A 151 6.84 11.19 13.27
CA PRO A 151 7.55 12.16 14.09
C PRO A 151 8.33 11.49 15.23
N ASN A 152 9.61 11.86 15.36
CA ASN A 152 10.60 11.30 16.30
C ASN A 152 11.07 9.86 15.98
N ASP A 153 10.89 9.39 14.75
CA ASP A 153 11.55 8.19 14.24
C ASP A 153 12.69 8.60 13.28
N ASP A 154 13.91 8.12 13.55
CA ASP A 154 15.09 8.41 12.74
C ASP A 154 15.47 7.19 11.89
N LEU A 155 16.18 7.43 10.78
CA LEU A 155 16.79 6.35 10.02
C LEU A 155 17.91 5.69 10.85
N GLY A 156 17.89 4.35 10.88
CA GLY A 156 18.97 3.59 11.50
C GLY A 156 20.23 3.55 10.62
N ASP A 157 21.38 3.32 11.26
CA ASP A 157 22.66 3.20 10.56
C ASP A 157 22.63 2.10 9.48
N GLY A 158 23.03 2.47 8.26
CA GLY A 158 23.08 1.59 7.08
C GLY A 158 21.72 1.11 6.57
N GLN A 159 20.61 1.67 7.07
CA GLN A 159 19.26 1.28 6.65
C GLN A 159 19.01 1.69 5.18
N LEU A 160 19.30 2.94 4.83
CA LEU A 160 19.12 3.45 3.48
C LEU A 160 19.98 2.68 2.46
N GLU A 161 21.26 2.46 2.77
CA GLU A 161 22.18 1.68 1.91
C GLU A 161 21.66 0.26 1.67
N ALA A 162 21.12 -0.39 2.70
CA ALA A 162 20.53 -1.71 2.55
C ALA A 162 19.31 -1.70 1.63
N TYR A 163 18.44 -0.70 1.74
CA TYR A 163 17.25 -0.60 0.90
C TYR A 163 17.59 -0.23 -0.55
N VAL A 164 18.63 0.56 -0.76
CA VAL A 164 19.18 0.81 -2.10
C VAL A 164 19.71 -0.49 -2.71
N ARG A 165 20.41 -1.33 -1.94
CA ARG A 165 20.86 -2.66 -2.39
C ARG A 165 19.69 -3.60 -2.71
N ILE A 166 18.65 -3.61 -1.88
CA ILE A 166 17.42 -4.39 -2.16
C ILE A 166 16.76 -3.91 -3.45
N ALA A 167 16.59 -2.60 -3.60
CA ALA A 167 15.92 -2.00 -4.74
C ALA A 167 16.76 -2.02 -6.04
N GLY A 168 18.07 -2.22 -5.92
CA GLY A 168 19.05 -2.18 -7.02
C GLY A 168 19.46 -0.77 -7.46
N SER A 169 18.81 0.28 -6.96
CA SER A 169 19.16 1.67 -7.27
C SER A 169 18.56 2.64 -6.26
N PHE A 170 19.21 3.80 -6.10
CA PHE A 170 18.69 4.89 -5.25
C PHE A 170 17.38 5.47 -5.78
N ASP A 171 17.18 5.47 -7.10
CA ASP A 171 15.97 5.99 -7.75
C ASP A 171 14.73 5.15 -7.41
N LYS A 172 14.93 3.88 -7.05
CA LYS A 172 13.89 2.97 -6.56
C LYS A 172 13.72 2.95 -5.04
N THR A 173 14.35 3.88 -4.29
CA THR A 173 14.21 3.93 -2.82
C THR A 173 13.68 5.29 -2.36
N VAL A 174 12.61 5.30 -1.57
CA VAL A 174 11.96 6.51 -1.05
C VAL A 174 11.90 6.47 0.46
N LEU A 175 12.33 7.57 1.08
CA LEU A 175 11.98 7.92 2.45
C LEU A 175 10.70 8.75 2.40
N LEU A 176 9.63 8.28 3.00
CA LEU A 176 8.34 8.97 3.06
C LEU A 176 8.09 9.43 4.50
N GLU A 177 8.24 10.73 4.73
CA GLU A 177 7.85 11.32 6.00
C GLU A 177 6.32 11.42 6.06
N SER A 178 5.73 11.01 7.18
CA SER A 178 4.29 11.05 7.37
C SER A 178 3.69 12.48 7.31
N SER A 179 4.52 13.51 7.48
CA SER A 179 4.16 14.92 7.32
C SER A 179 4.01 15.36 5.85
N GLU A 180 4.50 14.57 4.90
CA GLU A 180 4.33 14.84 3.47
C GLU A 180 2.90 14.55 2.99
N CYS A 181 2.14 13.74 3.74
CA CYS A 181 0.74 13.44 3.45
C CYS A 181 -0.19 14.55 3.95
N ASP A 182 -0.99 15.12 3.05
CA ASP A 182 -2.06 16.05 3.40
C ASP A 182 -3.30 15.29 3.92
N CYS A 183 -3.32 15.00 5.21
CA CYS A 183 -4.38 14.20 5.81
C CYS A 183 -5.76 14.86 5.79
N ASN A 184 -5.83 16.19 5.75
CA ASN A 184 -7.12 16.89 5.59
C ASN A 184 -7.71 16.59 4.21
N ARG A 185 -6.86 16.63 3.17
CA ARG A 185 -7.27 16.30 1.80
C ARG A 185 -7.64 14.82 1.65
N VAL A 186 -6.88 13.92 2.29
CA VAL A 186 -7.20 12.48 2.31
C VAL A 186 -8.58 12.25 2.95
N GLU A 187 -8.82 12.79 4.15
CA GLU A 187 -10.11 12.66 4.84
C GLU A 187 -11.27 13.23 4.03
N GLU A 188 -11.08 14.38 3.37
CA GLU A 188 -12.10 14.96 2.48
C GLU A 188 -12.40 14.03 1.29
N SER A 189 -11.36 13.44 0.69
CA SER A 189 -11.51 12.52 -0.45
C SER A 189 -12.24 11.22 -0.07
N GLU A 190 -11.91 10.64 1.09
CA GLU A 190 -12.56 9.44 1.59
C GLU A 190 -14.03 9.71 1.91
N ARG A 191 -14.35 10.83 2.56
CA ARG A 191 -15.75 11.23 2.81
C ARG A 191 -16.54 11.41 1.52
N LYS A 192 -15.95 12.05 0.50
CA LYS A 192 -16.60 12.19 -0.82
C LYS A 192 -16.84 10.84 -1.48
N ALA A 193 -15.89 9.91 -1.39
CA ALA A 193 -16.05 8.56 -1.93
C ALA A 193 -17.19 7.80 -1.22
N GLU A 194 -17.25 7.88 0.12
CA GLU A 194 -18.32 7.27 0.91
C GLU A 194 -19.69 7.88 0.59
N GLU A 195 -19.77 9.20 0.43
CA GLU A 195 -20.99 9.88 -0.01
C GLU A 195 -21.42 9.44 -1.41
N LEU A 196 -20.49 9.33 -2.37
CA LEU A 196 -20.78 8.85 -3.72
C LEU A 196 -21.30 7.41 -3.72
N ASP A 197 -20.66 6.51 -2.97
CA ASP A 197 -21.04 5.10 -2.87
C ASP A 197 -22.45 4.92 -2.31
N LYS A 198 -22.82 5.74 -1.32
CA LYS A 198 -24.17 5.76 -0.73
C LYS A 198 -25.26 5.97 -1.78
N TYR A 199 -25.00 6.73 -2.85
CA TYR A 199 -25.96 6.99 -3.92
C TYR A 199 -25.76 6.11 -5.15
N ALA A 200 -24.52 5.75 -5.50
CA ALA A 200 -24.20 4.96 -6.68
C ALA A 200 -24.69 3.50 -6.58
N VAL A 201 -24.56 2.88 -5.41
CA VAL A 201 -24.98 1.48 -5.20
C VAL A 201 -26.51 1.33 -5.35
N PRO A 202 -27.37 2.14 -4.69
CA PRO A 202 -28.81 2.06 -4.91
C PRO A 202 -29.24 2.38 -6.34
N ALA A 203 -28.62 3.38 -6.98
CA ALA A 203 -28.98 3.79 -8.34
C ALA A 203 -28.67 2.68 -9.37
N SER A 204 -27.50 2.04 -9.26
CA SER A 204 -27.12 0.92 -10.12
C SER A 204 -28.02 -0.30 -9.92
N GLN A 205 -28.40 -0.61 -8.68
CA GLN A 205 -29.37 -1.68 -8.37
C GLN A 205 -30.76 -1.39 -8.95
N ALA A 206 -31.24 -0.14 -8.83
CA ALA A 206 -32.51 0.28 -9.41
C ALA A 206 -32.50 0.16 -10.94
N LEU A 207 -31.43 0.61 -11.60
CA LEU A 207 -31.27 0.52 -13.04
C LEU A 207 -31.20 -0.94 -13.53
N TYR A 208 -30.42 -1.79 -12.85
CA TYR A 208 -30.35 -3.22 -13.15
C TYR A 208 -31.73 -3.89 -13.00
N THR A 209 -32.48 -3.54 -11.95
CA THR A 209 -33.83 -4.05 -11.70
C THR A 209 -34.80 -3.64 -12.80
N LEU A 210 -34.78 -2.37 -13.21
CA LEU A 210 -35.58 -1.85 -14.32
C LEU A 210 -35.23 -2.53 -15.65
N LEU A 211 -33.95 -2.69 -15.96
CA LEU A 211 -33.49 -3.39 -17.16
C LEU A 211 -33.94 -4.86 -17.16
N ARG A 212 -33.89 -5.54 -16.01
CA ARG A 212 -34.38 -6.92 -15.86
C ARG A 212 -35.89 -7.02 -16.03
N MET A 213 -36.66 -6.03 -15.57
CA MET A 213 -38.11 -5.95 -15.80
C MET A 213 -38.43 -5.72 -17.28
N TYR A 214 -37.68 -4.83 -17.94
CA TYR A 214 -37.77 -4.58 -19.39
C TYR A 214 -37.51 -5.85 -20.20
N LEU A 215 -36.40 -6.53 -19.96
CA LEU A 215 -36.02 -7.75 -20.68
C LEU A 215 -36.98 -8.93 -20.43
N ARG A 216 -37.69 -8.95 -19.31
CA ARG A 216 -38.69 -9.98 -18.99
C ARG A 216 -40.10 -9.64 -19.46
N GLY A 217 -40.29 -8.54 -20.19
CA GLY A 217 -41.60 -8.09 -20.67
C GLY A 217 -42.57 -7.72 -19.54
N ARG A 218 -42.06 -7.42 -18.33
CA ARG A 218 -42.85 -7.03 -17.14
C ARG A 218 -42.58 -5.59 -16.77
N LEU A 219 -42.75 -4.66 -17.71
CA LEU A 219 -42.73 -3.24 -17.36
C LEU A 219 -44.03 -2.89 -16.61
N PRO A 220 -43.95 -2.19 -15.46
CA PRO A 220 -45.11 -1.50 -14.92
C PRO A 220 -45.66 -0.53 -15.98
N PRO A 221 -46.99 -0.38 -16.11
CA PRO A 221 -47.54 0.62 -17.01
C PRO A 221 -47.05 2.01 -16.60
N LEU A 222 -46.57 2.79 -17.58
CA LEU A 222 -46.21 4.18 -17.37
C LEU A 222 -47.43 4.93 -16.82
N PRO A 223 -47.29 5.70 -15.72
CA PRO A 223 -48.39 6.53 -15.23
C PRO A 223 -48.64 7.64 -16.24
N GLY A 224 -49.83 7.63 -16.87
CA GLY A 224 -50.29 8.74 -17.70
C GLY A 224 -50.22 8.51 -19.20
N GLY A 225 -50.98 7.54 -19.71
CA GLY A 225 -51.43 7.58 -21.09
C GLY A 225 -52.53 8.64 -21.23
N VAL A 226 -52.21 9.75 -21.88
CA VAL A 226 -53.20 10.77 -22.27
C VAL A 226 -54.25 10.10 -23.16
N PRO A 227 -55.57 10.29 -22.97
CA PRO A 227 -56.57 9.68 -23.84
C PRO A 227 -56.40 10.19 -25.26
N ALA A 228 -56.35 9.28 -26.23
CA ALA A 228 -56.35 9.64 -27.64
C ALA A 228 -57.62 10.45 -27.97
N PRO A 229 -57.53 11.55 -28.75
CA PRO A 229 -58.70 12.32 -29.12
C PRO A 229 -59.61 11.46 -30.01
N ALA A 230 -60.90 11.48 -29.68
CA ALA A 230 -61.92 10.78 -30.45
C ALA A 230 -62.00 11.33 -31.89
N PRO A 231 -62.16 10.48 -32.90
CA PRO A 231 -62.32 10.94 -34.27
C PRO A 231 -63.66 11.67 -34.41
N ALA A 232 -63.62 12.86 -35.02
CA ALA A 232 -64.83 13.57 -35.43
C ALA A 232 -65.52 12.73 -36.52
N VAL A 233 -66.81 12.44 -36.29
CA VAL A 233 -67.71 11.77 -37.25
C VAL A 233 -68.49 12.85 -38.01
N PRO A 234 -69.05 12.50 -39.16
CA PRO A 234 -68.66 12.93 -40.51
C PRO A 234 -69.04 14.37 -40.89
#